data_AF-A0A7J8VRY0-F1
#
_entry.id   AF-A0A7J8VRY0-F1
#
_cell.length_a   1.000
_cell.length_b   1.000
_cell.length_c   1.000
_cell.angle_alpha   90.00
_cell.angle_beta   90.00
_cell.angle_gamma   90.00
#
_symmetry.space_group_name_H-M   'P 1'
#
loop_
_entity.id
_entity.type
_entity.pdbx_description
1 polymer ?
#
loop_
_entity_poly.entity_id
_entity_poly.type
_entity_poly.pdbx_seq_one_letter_code
_entity_poly.pdbx_strand_id
1 'polypeptide(L)'
;MAVTLNLLSTALLLLTCAVGVTVSVNRCPNCGSTAVPYPLSTGSSCGDQNYKIRCDAGSLVFDTLNNTYPITSINRFNQRLVIQPASLVPNTCVTTDLRFEGVQLNSSLPFNITSSNTVMFLNCTDSILRSPLDCSSNGLCHEYVNESSRAAACEASPICCTFKAGGGATAYAIRARETGCRAYTSFVNLQSDLPVNRWPEPGMELQWVSPPEPVCGTQADCDRNSTCRSDPNSNGTRRCFCNSGLFWDPIEGVCTE
;
A
#
# COMPACT_ATOMS: atom_id res chain seq x y z
N MET A 1 -81.81 -15.44 2.97
CA MET A 1 -81.18 -14.11 2.77
C MET A 1 -79.68 -14.30 2.85
N ALA A 2 -78.99 -13.94 1.77
CA ALA A 2 -77.54 -14.04 1.61
C ALA A 2 -76.84 -12.87 2.32
N VAL A 3 -75.68 -13.13 2.95
CA VAL A 3 -74.54 -12.21 3.20
C VAL A 3 -73.32 -13.10 3.49
N THR A 4 -72.49 -13.45 2.49
CA THR A 4 -71.12 -12.94 2.21
C THR A 4 -70.18 -12.88 3.43
N LEU A 5 -69.15 -13.73 3.50
CA LEU A 5 -67.77 -13.54 2.97
C LEU A 5 -66.87 -12.74 3.92
N ASN A 6 -65.85 -13.38 4.50
CA ASN A 6 -64.43 -13.06 4.25
C ASN A 6 -63.48 -13.77 5.23
N LEU A 7 -62.57 -14.57 4.64
CA LEU A 7 -61.30 -14.93 5.25
C LEU A 7 -60.47 -13.66 5.45
N LEU A 8 -59.83 -13.51 6.61
CA LEU A 8 -58.71 -12.59 6.79
C LEU A 8 -57.54 -13.33 7.44
N SER A 9 -56.64 -13.78 6.58
CA SER A 9 -55.29 -14.20 6.89
C SER A 9 -54.47 -12.98 7.33
N THR A 10 -53.90 -13.00 8.54
CA THR A 10 -52.87 -12.03 8.94
C THR A 10 -51.53 -12.74 9.05
N ALA A 11 -50.81 -12.81 7.93
CA ALA A 11 -49.38 -13.12 7.93
C ALA A 11 -48.61 -11.83 8.26
N LEU A 12 -47.98 -11.79 9.43
CA LEU A 12 -47.15 -10.69 9.87
C LEU A 12 -45.77 -10.81 9.19
N LEU A 13 -45.54 -10.07 8.10
CA LEU A 13 -44.21 -9.89 7.53
C LEU A 13 -43.39 -8.98 8.46
N LEU A 14 -42.39 -9.57 9.14
CA LEU A 14 -41.31 -8.84 9.76
C LEU A 14 -40.40 -8.28 8.65
N LEU A 15 -40.67 -7.05 8.22
CA LEU A 15 -39.69 -6.25 7.49
C LEU A 15 -38.62 -5.80 8.50
N THR A 16 -37.54 -6.57 8.61
CA THR A 16 -36.30 -6.04 9.19
C THR A 16 -35.74 -5.01 8.22
N CYS A 17 -36.00 -3.73 8.47
CA CYS A 17 -35.22 -2.64 7.90
C CYS A 17 -33.78 -2.78 8.41
N ALA A 18 -32.95 -3.54 7.69
CA ALA A 18 -31.53 -3.26 7.69
C ALA A 18 -31.42 -1.84 7.12
N VAL A 19 -31.27 -0.85 8.00
CA VAL A 19 -30.77 0.47 7.62
C VAL A 19 -29.34 0.24 7.20
N GLY A 20 -29.17 -0.27 5.98
CA GLY A 20 -27.88 -0.25 5.31
C GLY A 20 -27.52 1.21 5.22
N VAL A 21 -26.50 1.62 5.96
CA VAL A 21 -25.77 2.84 5.66
C VAL A 21 -25.36 2.68 4.21
N THR A 22 -26.08 3.31 3.29
CA THR A 22 -25.63 3.41 1.90
C THR A 22 -24.35 4.19 1.99
N VAL A 23 -23.22 3.53 1.79
CA VAL A 23 -21.91 4.19 1.79
C VAL A 23 -21.74 4.74 0.38
N SER A 24 -21.45 6.04 0.25
CA SER A 24 -21.13 6.69 -1.04
C SER A 24 -19.94 6.03 -1.76
N VAL A 25 -19.11 5.31 -1.02
CA VAL A 25 -17.99 4.53 -1.52
C VAL A 25 -18.40 3.09 -1.84
N ASN A 26 -18.20 2.67 -3.09
CA ASN A 26 -18.26 1.26 -3.47
C ASN A 26 -16.97 0.54 -3.01
N ARG A 27 -17.03 -0.24 -1.93
CA ARG A 27 -15.87 -0.98 -1.42
C ARG A 27 -15.53 -2.16 -2.33
N CYS A 28 -14.25 -2.44 -2.52
CA CYS A 28 -13.83 -3.59 -3.29
C CYS A 28 -14.10 -4.91 -2.55
N PRO A 29 -14.44 -5.99 -3.28
CA PRO A 29 -14.56 -7.31 -2.69
C PRO A 29 -13.21 -7.78 -2.15
N ASN A 30 -13.24 -8.80 -1.29
CA ASN A 30 -12.03 -9.44 -0.78
C ASN A 30 -11.20 -10.02 -1.93
N CYS A 31 -9.88 -10.00 -1.77
CA CYS A 31 -8.95 -10.73 -2.62
C CYS A 31 -8.55 -12.02 -1.91
N GLY A 32 -9.11 -13.15 -2.36
CA GLY A 32 -9.00 -14.41 -1.62
C GLY A 32 -9.61 -14.25 -0.22
N SER A 33 -8.83 -14.55 0.83
CA SER A 33 -9.23 -14.34 2.22
C SER A 33 -8.96 -12.93 2.74
N THR A 34 -8.27 -12.08 1.97
CA THR A 34 -7.81 -10.77 2.43
C THR A 34 -8.84 -9.69 2.11
N ALA A 35 -9.33 -9.01 3.13
CA ALA A 35 -10.19 -7.84 2.95
C ALA A 35 -9.43 -6.69 2.29
N VAL A 36 -10.06 -6.01 1.33
CA VAL A 36 -9.50 -4.83 0.66
C VAL A 36 -10.09 -3.58 1.31
N PRO A 37 -9.34 -2.87 2.18
CA PRO A 37 -9.87 -1.68 2.83
C PRO A 37 -9.95 -0.50 1.87
N TYR A 38 -10.92 0.38 2.09
CA TYR A 38 -10.93 1.71 1.47
C TYR A 38 -9.64 2.48 1.83
N PRO A 39 -9.04 3.28 0.92
CA PRO A 39 -9.41 3.55 -0.48
C PRO A 39 -8.93 2.56 -1.53
N LEU A 40 -8.26 1.48 -1.14
CA LEU A 40 -7.58 0.60 -2.08
C LEU A 40 -8.57 0.03 -3.10
N SER A 41 -8.17 0.07 -4.37
CA SER A 41 -8.99 -0.36 -5.49
C SER A 41 -8.37 -1.57 -6.18
N THR A 42 -9.13 -2.66 -6.32
CA THR A 42 -8.75 -3.86 -7.09
C THR A 42 -9.52 -3.99 -8.41
N GLY A 43 -10.43 -3.07 -8.71
CA GLY A 43 -11.30 -3.12 -9.88
C GLY A 43 -11.73 -1.73 -10.36
N SER A 44 -12.25 -1.64 -11.58
CA SER A 44 -12.61 -0.36 -12.20
C SER A 44 -13.81 0.35 -11.57
N SER A 45 -14.64 -0.37 -10.81
CA SER A 45 -15.89 0.12 -10.25
C SER A 45 -15.91 0.23 -8.72
N CYS A 46 -14.80 -0.09 -8.05
CA CYS A 46 -14.72 -0.08 -6.58
C CYS A 46 -13.44 0.59 -6.09
N GLY A 47 -13.45 1.09 -4.85
CA GLY A 47 -12.35 1.87 -4.26
C GLY A 47 -12.10 3.18 -5.01
N ASP A 48 -10.99 3.84 -4.70
CA ASP A 48 -10.54 5.02 -5.43
C ASP A 48 -9.49 4.61 -6.48
N GLN A 49 -9.70 5.02 -7.73
CA GLN A 49 -8.88 4.63 -8.87
C GLN A 49 -7.44 5.17 -8.82
N ASN A 50 -7.14 6.14 -7.95
CA ASN A 50 -5.77 6.59 -7.68
C ASN A 50 -5.03 5.65 -6.70
N TYR A 51 -5.74 4.80 -5.97
CA TYR A 51 -5.21 3.90 -4.93
C TYR A 51 -5.21 2.45 -5.41
N LYS A 52 -4.85 2.24 -6.67
CA LYS A 52 -4.92 0.91 -7.31
C LYS A 52 -3.88 -0.05 -6.74
N ILE A 53 -4.37 -1.23 -6.41
CA ILE A 53 -3.61 -2.47 -6.20
C ILE A 53 -4.27 -3.56 -7.06
N ARG A 54 -3.64 -4.71 -7.21
CA ARG A 54 -4.22 -5.81 -8.01
C ARG A 54 -4.45 -7.04 -7.16
N CYS A 55 -5.57 -7.70 -7.40
CA CYS A 55 -5.81 -9.04 -6.90
C CYS A 55 -5.41 -10.05 -7.99
N ASP A 56 -4.41 -10.87 -7.72
CA ASP A 56 -3.87 -11.85 -8.65
C ASP A 56 -3.99 -13.25 -8.04
N ALA A 57 -4.86 -14.08 -8.63
CA ALA A 57 -5.15 -15.44 -8.15
C ALA A 57 -5.42 -15.55 -6.62
N GLY A 58 -6.09 -14.56 -6.03
CA GLY A 58 -6.41 -14.53 -4.60
C GLY A 58 -5.32 -13.93 -3.70
N SER A 59 -4.23 -13.42 -4.27
CA SER A 59 -3.17 -12.70 -3.57
C SER A 59 -3.11 -11.23 -4.00
N LEU A 60 -2.86 -10.33 -3.06
CA LEU A 60 -2.71 -8.92 -3.36
C LEU A 60 -1.29 -8.61 -3.86
N VAL A 61 -1.19 -7.80 -4.91
CA VAL A 61 0.08 -7.33 -5.47
C VAL A 61 0.01 -5.83 -5.73
N PHE A 62 1.17 -5.18 -5.64
CA PHE A 62 1.36 -3.76 -5.86
C PHE A 62 2.13 -3.54 -7.17
N ASP A 63 1.51 -2.89 -8.13
CA ASP A 63 2.14 -2.55 -9.39
C ASP A 63 2.89 -1.21 -9.25
N THR A 64 4.19 -1.25 -9.55
CA THR A 64 5.06 -0.07 -9.65
C THR A 64 5.18 0.35 -11.11
N LEU A 65 6.00 1.36 -11.43
CA LEU A 65 6.18 1.81 -12.81
C LEU A 65 6.67 0.69 -13.75
N ASN A 66 7.57 -0.17 -13.26
CA ASN A 66 8.29 -1.13 -14.10
C ASN A 66 8.19 -2.58 -13.62
N ASN A 67 7.60 -2.84 -12.46
CA ASN A 67 7.54 -4.18 -11.87
C ASN A 67 6.34 -4.35 -10.92
N THR A 68 6.09 -5.58 -10.48
CA THR A 68 5.04 -5.93 -9.53
C THR A 68 5.64 -6.58 -8.29
N TYR A 69 5.15 -6.22 -7.10
CA TYR A 69 5.61 -6.79 -5.83
C TYR A 69 4.44 -7.38 -5.04
N PRO A 70 4.59 -8.55 -4.41
CA PRO A 70 3.57 -9.09 -3.51
C PRO A 70 3.29 -8.15 -2.33
N ILE A 71 2.02 -7.95 -1.98
CA ILE A 71 1.64 -7.25 -0.75
C ILE A 71 1.53 -8.30 0.37
N THR A 72 2.33 -8.14 1.41
CA THR A 72 2.39 -9.09 2.54
C THR A 72 1.49 -8.69 3.69
N SER A 73 1.20 -7.39 3.85
CA SER A 73 0.27 -6.89 4.86
C SER A 73 -0.29 -5.52 4.50
N ILE A 74 -1.47 -5.22 5.05
CA ILE A 74 -2.15 -3.93 4.93
C ILE A 74 -2.64 -3.53 6.31
N ASN A 75 -2.32 -2.31 6.74
CA ASN A 75 -2.89 -1.68 7.91
C ASN A 75 -3.67 -0.43 7.47
N ARG A 76 -5.00 -0.55 7.51
CA ARG A 76 -5.90 0.52 7.09
C ARG A 76 -5.86 1.74 8.01
N PHE A 77 -5.62 1.55 9.31
CA PHE A 77 -5.76 2.61 10.31
C PHE A 77 -4.64 3.66 10.21
N ASN A 78 -3.45 3.24 9.80
CA ASN A 78 -2.32 4.14 9.55
C ASN A 78 -2.04 4.34 8.05
N GLN A 79 -2.91 3.81 7.19
CA GLN A 79 -2.84 3.92 5.73
C GLN A 79 -1.53 3.38 5.16
N ARG A 80 -1.12 2.19 5.59
CA ARG A 80 0.13 1.54 5.18
C ARG A 80 -0.08 0.15 4.63
N LEU A 81 0.80 -0.23 3.72
CA LEU A 81 0.94 -1.60 3.24
C LEU A 81 2.42 -1.96 3.20
N VAL A 82 2.72 -3.25 3.24
CA VAL A 82 4.08 -3.76 3.09
C VAL A 82 4.14 -4.59 1.82
N ILE A 83 5.08 -4.25 0.94
CA ILE A 83 5.44 -5.07 -0.22
C ILE A 83 6.64 -5.94 0.13
N GLN A 84 6.71 -7.13 -0.45
CA GLN A 84 7.91 -7.96 -0.39
C GLN A 84 8.94 -7.43 -1.41
N PRO A 85 10.14 -6.99 -1.00
CA PRO A 85 11.18 -6.59 -1.93
C PRO A 85 11.65 -7.79 -2.75
N ALA A 86 12.25 -7.51 -3.91
CA ALA A 86 12.81 -8.55 -4.76
C ALA A 86 13.87 -9.39 -4.04
N SER A 87 13.88 -10.70 -4.31
CA SER A 87 14.89 -11.62 -3.79
C SER A 87 16.21 -11.48 -4.55
N LEU A 88 17.28 -12.01 -3.97
CA LEU A 88 18.53 -12.18 -4.72
C LEU A 88 18.40 -13.33 -5.73
N VAL A 89 19.06 -13.18 -6.88
CA VAL A 89 19.26 -14.25 -7.85
C VAL A 89 20.13 -15.33 -7.20
N PRO A 90 19.75 -16.62 -7.25
CA PRO A 90 20.44 -17.69 -6.54
C PRO A 90 21.96 -17.69 -6.76
N ASN A 91 22.73 -17.82 -5.67
CA ASN A 91 24.19 -17.81 -5.64
C ASN A 91 24.86 -16.52 -6.16
N THR A 92 24.13 -15.41 -6.29
CA THR A 92 24.70 -14.13 -6.69
C THR A 92 24.22 -13.01 -5.77
N CYS A 93 25.04 -11.97 -5.62
CA CYS A 93 24.62 -10.74 -4.94
C CYS A 93 23.99 -9.76 -5.93
N VAL A 94 22.92 -10.18 -6.59
CA VAL A 94 22.18 -9.35 -7.56
C VAL A 94 20.69 -9.54 -7.31
N THR A 95 19.93 -8.44 -7.26
CA THR A 95 18.47 -8.52 -7.06
C THR A 95 17.76 -8.93 -8.35
N THR A 96 16.68 -9.71 -8.24
CA THR A 96 15.90 -10.17 -9.41
C THR A 96 15.23 -9.04 -10.18
N ASP A 97 15.04 -7.87 -9.54
CA ASP A 97 14.45 -6.67 -10.14
C ASP A 97 15.49 -5.66 -10.65
N LEU A 98 16.78 -6.04 -10.78
CA LEU A 98 17.84 -5.14 -11.29
C LEU A 98 17.49 -4.59 -12.67
N ARG A 99 16.91 -5.42 -13.53
CA ARG A 99 16.44 -5.02 -14.88
C ARG A 99 15.32 -3.98 -14.88
N PHE A 100 14.64 -3.81 -13.74
CA PHE A 100 13.59 -2.80 -13.53
C PHE A 100 14.09 -1.62 -12.68
N GLU A 101 15.38 -1.62 -12.36
CA GLU A 101 16.08 -0.66 -11.50
C GLU A 101 15.50 -0.56 -10.08
N GLY A 102 15.02 -1.68 -9.52
CA GLY A 102 14.45 -1.74 -8.17
C GLY A 102 13.00 -1.26 -8.08
N VAL A 103 12.59 -0.78 -6.90
CA VAL A 103 11.24 -0.25 -6.66
C VAL A 103 11.16 1.18 -7.18
N GLN A 104 10.20 1.46 -8.06
CA GLN A 104 9.95 2.80 -8.62
C GLN A 104 8.46 3.13 -8.62
N LEU A 105 8.03 3.94 -7.65
CA LEU A 105 6.65 4.41 -7.53
C LEU A 105 6.35 5.52 -8.54
N ASN A 106 5.08 5.61 -8.94
CA ASN A 106 4.60 6.74 -9.71
C ASN A 106 4.37 7.93 -8.77
N SER A 107 5.16 8.99 -8.90
CA SER A 107 5.08 10.18 -8.05
C SER A 107 3.78 10.98 -8.20
N SER A 108 2.98 10.69 -9.23
CA SER A 108 1.64 11.28 -9.41
C SER A 108 0.55 10.51 -8.67
N LEU A 109 0.87 9.32 -8.14
CA LEU A 109 -0.04 8.51 -7.33
C LEU A 109 0.21 8.74 -5.84
N PRO A 110 -0.80 8.50 -4.98
CA PRO A 110 -0.77 8.90 -3.58
C PRO A 110 0.06 7.96 -2.69
N PHE A 111 1.09 7.30 -3.21
CA PHE A 111 1.93 6.35 -2.47
C PHE A 111 3.36 6.86 -2.30
N ASN A 112 3.93 6.65 -1.12
CA ASN A 112 5.34 6.90 -0.85
C ASN A 112 5.98 5.80 0.01
N ILE A 113 7.30 5.67 -0.08
CA ILE A 113 8.10 4.82 0.79
C ILE A 113 8.25 5.52 2.14
N THR A 114 7.95 4.83 3.22
CA THR A 114 7.98 5.40 4.57
C THR A 114 9.39 5.40 5.18
N SER A 115 9.59 6.18 6.23
CA SER A 115 10.84 6.22 6.99
C SER A 115 11.03 5.08 7.99
N SER A 116 10.05 4.18 8.12
CA SER A 116 10.20 2.98 8.95
C SER A 116 11.15 1.96 8.32
N ASN A 117 11.38 2.06 7.01
CA ASN A 117 12.22 1.17 6.24
C ASN A 117 13.70 1.42 6.50
N THR A 118 14.40 0.43 7.05
CA THR A 118 15.86 0.35 6.93
C THR A 118 16.17 -0.37 5.63
N VAL A 119 16.96 0.24 4.76
CA VAL A 119 17.38 -0.34 3.48
C VAL A 119 18.88 -0.60 3.51
N MET A 120 19.27 -1.75 2.99
CA MET A 120 20.65 -2.16 2.84
C MET A 120 20.94 -2.33 1.36
N PHE A 121 21.88 -1.56 0.84
CA PHE A 121 22.41 -1.75 -0.50
C PHE A 121 23.58 -2.72 -0.46
N LEU A 122 23.56 -3.67 -1.40
CA LEU A 122 24.50 -4.77 -1.51
C LEU A 122 25.15 -4.75 -2.90
N ASN A 123 26.35 -5.32 -3.01
CA ASN A 123 27.09 -5.36 -4.27
C ASN A 123 27.27 -3.96 -4.88
N CYS A 124 27.86 -3.06 -4.10
CA CYS A 124 28.06 -1.68 -4.48
C CYS A 124 29.44 -1.41 -5.11
N THR A 125 29.49 -0.37 -5.94
CA THR A 125 30.73 0.23 -6.45
C THR A 125 31.04 1.54 -5.70
N ASP A 126 32.27 2.04 -5.85
CA ASP A 126 32.75 3.26 -5.16
C ASP A 126 31.90 4.52 -5.45
N SER A 127 31.07 4.51 -6.50
CA SER A 127 30.19 5.64 -6.82
C SER A 127 29.20 5.93 -5.70
N ILE A 128 28.84 4.94 -4.89
CA ILE A 128 27.88 5.10 -3.79
C ILE A 128 28.47 5.88 -2.61
N LEU A 129 29.80 5.89 -2.45
CA LEU A 129 30.50 6.53 -1.31
C LEU A 129 30.37 8.07 -1.31
N ARG A 130 29.84 8.66 -2.39
CA ARG A 130 29.49 10.09 -2.47
C ARG A 130 28.14 10.40 -1.84
N SER A 131 27.35 9.38 -1.51
CA SER A 131 26.05 9.50 -0.87
C SER A 131 26.20 9.43 0.66
N PRO A 132 25.32 10.09 1.43
CA PRO A 132 25.38 10.07 2.89
C PRO A 132 24.81 8.75 3.46
N LEU A 133 25.45 7.62 3.12
CA LEU A 133 25.06 6.28 3.58
C LEU A 133 26.07 5.77 4.61
N ASP A 134 25.62 4.87 5.50
CA ASP A 134 26.51 4.16 6.42
C ASP A 134 27.05 2.90 5.72
N CYS A 135 28.27 3.00 5.21
CA CYS A 135 29.00 1.88 4.61
C CYS A 135 30.12 1.35 5.53
N SER A 136 30.01 1.57 6.84
CA SER A 136 31.04 1.13 7.79
C SER A 136 31.11 -0.39 7.85
N SER A 137 32.33 -0.94 7.97
CA SER A 137 32.55 -2.40 8.06
C SER A 137 31.87 -3.07 9.26
N ASN A 138 31.55 -2.28 10.28
CA ASN A 138 30.85 -2.71 11.50
C ASN A 138 29.38 -2.26 11.52
N GLY A 139 28.88 -1.72 10.40
CA GLY A 139 27.51 -1.26 10.27
C GLY A 139 26.53 -2.40 9.95
N LEU A 140 25.23 -2.10 10.04
CA LEU A 140 24.15 -3.08 9.93
C LEU A 140 24.16 -3.87 8.62
N CYS A 141 24.65 -3.28 7.52
CA CYS A 141 24.75 -3.95 6.23
C CYS A 141 25.72 -5.13 6.29
N HIS A 142 26.87 -4.92 6.90
CA HIS A 142 27.89 -5.96 7.04
C HIS A 142 27.48 -6.99 8.09
N GLU A 143 26.83 -6.58 9.18
CA GLU A 143 26.23 -7.51 10.16
C GLU A 143 25.22 -8.45 9.48
N TYR A 144 24.32 -7.89 8.66
CA TYR A 144 23.37 -8.67 7.88
C TYR A 144 24.04 -9.64 6.91
N VAL A 145 25.01 -9.16 6.12
CA VAL A 145 25.71 -10.00 5.13
C VAL A 145 26.46 -11.15 5.81
N ASN A 146 27.08 -10.92 6.97
CA ASN A 146 27.86 -11.92 7.67
C ASN A 146 27.01 -12.98 8.39
N GLU A 147 25.82 -12.61 8.90
CA GLU A 147 24.99 -13.50 9.73
C GLU A 147 23.79 -14.11 8.98
N SER A 148 23.42 -13.55 7.82
CA SER A 148 22.25 -14.00 7.06
C SER A 148 22.64 -14.89 5.88
N SER A 149 22.18 -16.15 5.93
CA SER A 149 22.28 -17.07 4.78
C SER A 149 21.62 -16.54 3.50
N ARG A 150 20.66 -15.61 3.61
CA ARG A 150 20.01 -14.95 2.46
C ARG A 150 20.94 -14.01 1.70
N ALA A 151 22.02 -13.55 2.34
CA ALA A 151 22.98 -12.60 1.78
C ALA A 151 24.40 -13.17 1.68
N ALA A 152 24.60 -14.47 1.89
CA ALA A 152 25.92 -15.11 1.84
C ALA A 152 26.67 -14.84 0.52
N ALA A 153 25.95 -14.77 -0.61
CA ALA A 153 26.55 -14.45 -1.91
C ALA A 153 27.14 -13.02 -1.99
N CYS A 154 26.79 -12.15 -1.03
CA CYS A 154 27.25 -10.76 -0.93
C CYS A 154 28.50 -10.59 -0.05
N GLU A 155 28.95 -11.62 0.67
CA GLU A 155 30.13 -11.55 1.54
C GLU A 155 31.41 -11.14 0.78
N ALA A 156 31.52 -11.56 -0.48
CA ALA A 156 32.66 -11.20 -1.33
C ALA A 156 32.61 -9.76 -1.85
N SER A 157 31.50 -9.03 -1.64
CA SER A 157 31.38 -7.64 -2.09
C SER A 157 32.09 -6.70 -1.12
N PRO A 158 32.96 -5.79 -1.62
CA PRO A 158 33.72 -4.91 -0.75
C PRO A 158 32.89 -3.76 -0.16
N ILE A 159 31.73 -3.43 -0.75
CA ILE A 159 30.94 -2.26 -0.34
C ILE A 159 29.48 -2.67 -0.14
N CYS A 160 29.02 -2.45 1.08
CA CYS A 160 27.67 -2.64 1.57
C CYS A 160 27.29 -1.38 2.35
N CYS A 161 26.10 -0.83 2.15
CA CYS A 161 25.70 0.40 2.83
C CYS A 161 24.27 0.31 3.40
N THR A 162 24.03 0.92 4.55
CA THR A 162 22.70 1.05 5.17
C THR A 162 22.22 2.50 5.16
N PHE A 163 20.91 2.68 5.03
CA PHE A 163 20.26 3.96 5.29
C PHE A 163 18.80 3.76 5.71
N LYS A 164 18.20 4.80 6.31
CA LYS A 164 16.75 4.87 6.52
C LYS A 164 16.12 5.50 5.28
N ALA A 165 15.15 4.80 4.68
CA ALA A 165 14.42 5.35 3.55
C ALA A 165 13.42 6.44 4.01
N GLY A 166 12.59 6.91 3.10
CA GLY A 166 11.68 8.02 3.31
C GLY A 166 12.35 9.38 3.10
N GLY A 167 11.58 10.44 3.37
CA GLY A 167 11.97 11.81 3.01
C GLY A 167 12.04 12.03 1.49
N GLY A 168 12.44 13.23 1.05
CA GLY A 168 12.39 13.61 -0.36
C GLY A 168 13.24 12.73 -1.30
N ALA A 169 14.39 12.22 -0.85
CA ALA A 169 15.34 11.51 -1.71
C ALA A 169 14.88 10.11 -2.13
N THR A 170 14.14 9.41 -1.26
CA THR A 170 13.75 8.00 -1.49
C THR A 170 12.25 7.76 -1.38
N ALA A 171 11.43 8.82 -1.27
CA ALA A 171 9.97 8.73 -1.22
C ALA A 171 9.35 7.90 -2.36
N TYR A 172 9.98 7.87 -3.54
CA TYR A 172 9.41 7.24 -4.73
C TYR A 172 10.29 6.14 -5.35
N ALA A 173 11.51 5.92 -4.87
CA ALA A 173 12.32 4.86 -5.44
C ALA A 173 13.45 4.36 -4.52
N ILE A 174 13.65 3.03 -4.54
CA ILE A 174 14.87 2.36 -4.08
C ILE A 174 15.51 1.74 -5.31
N ARG A 175 16.67 2.29 -5.71
CA ARG A 175 17.24 2.02 -7.03
C ARG A 175 18.37 1.03 -6.96
N ALA A 176 18.20 -0.11 -7.63
CA ALA A 176 19.30 -1.00 -7.98
C ALA A 176 19.80 -0.66 -9.39
N ARG A 177 21.12 -0.60 -9.59
CA ARG A 177 21.73 -0.22 -10.88
C ARG A 177 23.01 -0.99 -11.11
N GLU A 178 23.39 -1.17 -12.37
CA GLU A 178 24.70 -1.75 -12.73
C GLU A 178 25.85 -0.86 -12.24
N THR A 179 25.66 0.47 -12.26
CA THR A 179 26.56 1.46 -11.66
C THR A 179 25.96 1.96 -10.35
N GLY A 180 26.63 1.73 -9.23
CA GLY A 180 26.06 1.94 -7.90
C GLY A 180 25.93 0.59 -7.19
N CYS A 181 24.74 0.22 -6.76
CA CYS A 181 24.50 -1.03 -6.04
C CYS A 181 23.57 -1.96 -6.83
N ARG A 182 24.02 -3.20 -7.04
CA ARG A 182 23.33 -4.19 -7.89
C ARG A 182 22.29 -5.00 -7.15
N ALA A 183 22.18 -4.82 -5.84
CA ALA A 183 21.21 -5.48 -4.98
C ALA A 183 20.80 -4.57 -3.82
N TYR A 184 19.64 -4.85 -3.24
CA TYR A 184 19.19 -4.23 -2.01
C TYR A 184 18.30 -5.20 -1.23
N THR A 185 18.12 -4.92 0.05
CA THR A 185 17.03 -5.49 0.86
C THR A 185 16.46 -4.41 1.76
N SER A 186 15.29 -4.67 2.35
CA SER A 186 14.64 -3.72 3.25
C SER A 186 13.95 -4.43 4.40
N PHE A 187 13.95 -3.78 5.56
CA PHE A 187 13.32 -4.23 6.79
C PHE A 187 12.47 -3.12 7.38
N VAL A 188 11.19 -3.41 7.60
CA VAL A 188 10.24 -2.48 8.22
C VAL A 188 10.45 -2.46 9.73
N ASN A 189 10.59 -1.27 10.32
CA ASN A 189 10.75 -1.08 11.77
C ASN A 189 11.90 -1.91 12.38
N LEU A 190 13.03 -2.03 11.66
CA LEU A 190 14.17 -2.80 12.12
C LEU A 190 14.68 -2.33 13.50
N GLN A 191 14.76 -3.27 14.44
CA GLN A 191 15.39 -3.11 15.76
C GLN A 191 16.84 -3.58 15.66
N SER A 192 17.75 -2.63 15.46
CA SER A 192 19.18 -2.89 15.21
C SER A 192 19.95 -3.35 16.45
N ASP A 193 19.34 -3.31 17.62
CA ASP A 193 19.88 -3.85 18.88
C ASP A 193 19.66 -5.36 19.01
N LEU A 194 18.79 -5.94 18.18
CA LEU A 194 18.56 -7.38 18.14
C LEU A 194 19.54 -8.05 17.16
N PRO A 195 19.93 -9.32 17.43
CA PRO A 195 20.71 -10.11 16.47
C PRO A 195 19.94 -10.39 15.19
N VAL A 196 20.65 -10.63 14.08
CA VAL A 196 20.08 -10.76 12.72
C VAL A 196 19.02 -11.87 12.63
N ASN A 197 19.19 -12.96 13.37
CA ASN A 197 18.21 -14.06 13.41
C ASN A 197 16.84 -13.67 14.05
N ARG A 198 16.75 -12.50 14.70
CA ARG A 198 15.53 -11.93 15.27
C ARG A 198 14.97 -10.75 14.48
N TRP A 199 15.62 -10.38 13.38
CA TRP A 199 15.12 -9.33 12.50
C TRP A 199 13.83 -9.78 11.79
N PRO A 200 12.96 -8.84 11.40
CA PRO A 200 11.75 -9.19 10.66
C PRO A 200 12.09 -9.77 9.29
N GLU A 201 11.11 -10.44 8.68
CA GLU A 201 11.23 -10.83 7.28
C GLU A 201 11.40 -9.59 6.38
N PRO A 202 12.13 -9.70 5.26
CA PRO A 202 12.30 -8.59 4.33
C PRO A 202 10.95 -8.03 3.87
N GLY A 203 10.82 -6.71 3.96
CA GLY A 203 9.59 -5.98 3.66
C GLY A 203 9.90 -4.50 3.42
N MET A 204 9.10 -3.88 2.58
CA MET A 204 9.14 -2.44 2.33
C MET A 204 7.76 -1.85 2.56
N GLU A 205 7.66 -1.00 3.58
CA GLU A 205 6.43 -0.31 3.93
C GLU A 205 6.22 0.92 3.04
N LEU A 206 5.05 0.95 2.41
CA LEU A 206 4.53 2.09 1.69
C LEU A 206 3.39 2.70 2.50
N GLN A 207 3.27 4.02 2.46
CA GLN A 207 2.12 4.75 2.97
C GLN A 207 1.36 5.34 1.81
N TRP A 208 0.04 5.43 1.95
CA TRP A 208 -0.77 6.25 1.07
C TRP A 208 -1.34 7.49 1.77
N VAL A 209 -1.56 8.54 0.97
CA VAL A 209 -2.19 9.78 1.41
C VAL A 209 -3.66 9.53 1.73
N SER A 210 -4.24 10.27 2.69
CA SER A 210 -5.67 10.16 2.94
C SER A 210 -6.50 10.55 1.70
N PRO A 211 -7.45 9.69 1.28
CA PRO A 211 -8.29 9.97 0.13
C PRO A 211 -9.26 11.13 0.42
N PRO A 212 -9.53 12.00 -0.56
CA PRO A 212 -10.66 12.92 -0.50
C PRO A 212 -12.00 12.18 -0.64
N GLU A 213 -13.11 12.91 -0.49
CA GLU A 213 -14.46 12.38 -0.73
C GLU A 213 -14.60 11.76 -2.14
N PRO A 214 -15.42 10.71 -2.33
CA PRO A 214 -15.49 9.98 -3.59
C PRO A 214 -16.03 10.83 -4.74
N VAL A 215 -15.56 10.52 -5.96
CA VAL A 215 -16.03 11.17 -7.20
C VAL A 215 -17.47 10.74 -7.50
N CYS A 216 -18.29 11.68 -7.99
CA CYS A 216 -19.67 11.44 -8.38
C CYS A 216 -19.96 12.02 -9.77
N GLY A 217 -20.85 11.38 -10.53
CA GLY A 217 -21.46 11.96 -11.72
C GLY A 217 -22.79 12.64 -11.38
N THR A 218 -23.59 12.01 -10.52
CA THR A 218 -24.91 12.48 -10.09
C THR A 218 -25.11 12.32 -8.58
N GLN A 219 -26.20 12.86 -8.05
CA GLN A 219 -26.54 12.67 -6.63
C GLN A 219 -26.82 11.20 -6.27
N ALA A 220 -27.17 10.35 -7.24
CA ALA A 220 -27.41 8.93 -7.00
C ALA A 220 -26.14 8.15 -6.62
N ASP A 221 -24.96 8.69 -6.94
CA ASP A 221 -23.67 8.10 -6.55
C ASP A 221 -23.30 8.41 -5.10
N CYS A 222 -23.97 9.40 -4.50
CA CYS A 222 -23.73 9.84 -3.13
C CYS A 222 -24.72 9.21 -2.16
N ASP A 223 -24.30 9.10 -0.92
CA ASP A 223 -25.18 8.69 0.16
C ASP A 223 -26.09 9.85 0.63
N ARG A 224 -27.00 9.55 1.55
CA ARG A 224 -27.92 10.56 2.10
C ARG A 224 -27.20 11.63 2.92
N ASN A 225 -25.99 11.35 3.37
CA ASN A 225 -25.17 12.22 4.22
C ASN A 225 -24.21 13.11 3.40
N SER A 226 -24.25 13.03 2.07
CA SER A 226 -23.39 13.77 1.18
C SER A 226 -24.13 14.32 -0.04
N THR A 227 -23.58 15.38 -0.64
CA THR A 227 -24.15 16.04 -1.82
C THR A 227 -23.11 16.11 -2.94
N CYS A 228 -23.50 15.70 -4.15
CA CYS A 228 -22.64 15.72 -5.33
C CYS A 228 -22.43 17.17 -5.83
N ARG A 229 -21.27 17.76 -5.53
CA ARG A 229 -20.91 19.14 -5.92
C ARG A 229 -19.58 19.18 -6.66
N SER A 230 -19.33 20.26 -7.40
CA SER A 230 -18.04 20.48 -8.07
C SER A 230 -16.90 20.59 -7.05
N ASP A 231 -15.80 19.92 -7.31
CA ASP A 231 -14.59 19.97 -6.50
C ASP A 231 -13.87 21.31 -6.74
N PRO A 232 -13.73 22.18 -5.73
CA PRO A 232 -13.06 23.48 -5.91
C PRO A 232 -11.56 23.34 -6.24
N ASN A 233 -10.96 22.19 -5.92
CA ASN A 233 -9.53 21.93 -6.11
C ASN A 233 -9.22 21.16 -7.41
N SER A 234 -10.25 20.73 -8.16
CA SER A 234 -10.08 19.92 -9.35
C SER A 234 -10.98 20.39 -10.48
N ASN A 235 -10.38 20.69 -11.63
CA ASN A 235 -11.12 21.27 -12.74
C ASN A 235 -12.02 20.21 -13.40
N GLY A 236 -13.34 20.37 -13.29
CA GLY A 236 -14.33 19.49 -13.92
C GLY A 236 -14.68 18.22 -13.14
N THR A 237 -14.06 17.96 -12.00
CA THR A 237 -14.39 16.82 -11.13
C THR A 237 -15.52 17.20 -10.18
N ARG A 238 -16.46 16.28 -9.91
CA ARG A 238 -17.48 16.42 -8.86
C ARG A 238 -17.28 15.34 -7.80
N ARG A 239 -17.58 15.65 -6.54
CA ARG A 239 -17.42 14.75 -5.40
C ARG A 239 -18.63 14.79 -4.47
N CYS A 240 -18.82 13.70 -3.73
CA CYS A 240 -19.82 13.58 -2.67
C CYS A 240 -19.35 14.28 -1.39
N PHE A 241 -19.50 15.60 -1.32
CA PHE A 241 -19.11 16.35 -0.13
C PHE A 241 -20.10 16.13 1.01
N CYS A 242 -19.58 15.96 2.23
CA CYS A 242 -20.42 15.78 3.41
C CYS A 242 -21.40 16.95 3.61
N ASN A 243 -22.60 16.61 4.09
CA ASN A 243 -23.62 17.57 4.47
C ASN A 243 -23.18 18.34 5.72
N SER A 244 -23.80 19.50 5.95
CA SER A 244 -23.48 20.38 7.07
C SER A 244 -23.51 19.64 8.41
N GLY A 245 -22.46 19.79 9.21
CA GLY A 245 -22.33 19.13 10.52
C GLY A 245 -21.66 17.75 10.48
N LEU A 246 -21.32 17.23 9.30
CA LEU A 246 -20.59 15.98 9.13
C LEU A 246 -19.18 16.22 8.58
N PHE A 247 -18.25 15.35 8.96
CA PHE A 247 -16.88 15.31 8.52
C PHE A 247 -16.60 14.02 7.74
N TRP A 248 -15.68 14.13 6.78
CA TRP A 248 -15.23 12.99 6.00
C TRP A 248 -14.27 12.13 6.83
N ASP A 249 -14.61 10.86 7.02
CA ASP A 249 -13.70 9.84 7.55
C ASP A 249 -12.99 9.14 6.38
N PRO A 250 -11.69 9.40 6.14
CA PRO A 250 -10.94 8.80 5.04
C PRO A 250 -10.53 7.34 5.28
N ILE A 251 -10.71 6.80 6.48
CA ILE A 251 -10.42 5.41 6.84
C ILE A 251 -11.63 4.53 6.54
N GLU A 252 -12.82 5.01 6.91
CA GLU A 252 -14.08 4.30 6.66
C GLU A 252 -14.74 4.68 5.33
N GLY A 253 -14.37 5.82 4.74
CA GLY A 253 -14.96 6.29 3.51
C GLY A 253 -16.43 6.70 3.69
N VAL A 254 -16.76 7.37 4.79
CA VAL A 254 -18.12 7.80 5.15
C VAL A 254 -18.13 9.21 5.73
N CYS A 255 -19.27 9.89 5.64
CA CYS A 255 -19.52 11.13 6.39
C CYS A 255 -20.08 10.80 7.78
N THR A 256 -19.41 11.27 8.83
CA THR A 256 -19.75 11.04 10.24
C THR A 256 -19.74 12.35 11.02
N GLU A 257 -20.43 12.39 12.17
CA GLU A 257 -20.39 13.53 13.12
C GLU A 257 -19.01 13.73 13.75
#